data_AF-A0A354P724-F1
#
_entry.id   AF-A0A354P724-F1
#
_cell.length_a   1.000
_cell.length_b   1.000
_cell.length_c   1.000
_cell.angle_alpha   90.00
_cell.angle_beta   90.00
_cell.angle_gamma   90.00
#
_symmetry.space_group_name_H-M   'P 1'
#
loop_
_entity.id
_entity.type
_entity.pdbx_description
1 polymer ?
#
loop_
_entity_poly.entity_id
_entity_poly.type
_entity_poly.pdbx_seq_one_letter_code
_entity_poly.pdbx_strand_id
1 'polypeptide(L)'
;MSELGPWQVNNGATFGLATPGVESFHRALQAALRSGAALDLGPAAIPKSGKANIPAGRLTISKLQILQASVQVQPPDRAARPQQQIGPTEMLAAAFGDLAAALPQKYVAGFSVYRITGRTDLVLDAMSVDMWAKRELARVARPSLAYLAILVLTGGVLGSGVLALTLLVVDALRSDLLRAPHSLATQSEMRPWITESQFFILPWIALILLLGTSVSLLTPVSAWIVKCLGGFGYLISQRRALAARIEYALVLAGIEGAEAEQAAARLVGPQPTRKRTLRTVSRGDQSPSDLQRLGLEAKHFHDRSNTRLRQLRIALPLLLVMTIGSIGVLAYSLAMFIPLTNLLYELAAPAVDPVMKQGNR
;
A
#
# COMPACT_ATOMS: atom_id res chain seq x y z
N MET A 1 -8.85 -25.66 0.54
CA MET A 1 -9.84 -25.63 -0.55
C MET A 1 -11.19 -25.69 0.14
N SER A 2 -11.76 -24.53 0.44
CA SER A 2 -13.05 -24.43 1.12
C SER A 2 -13.53 -22.98 1.00
N GLU A 3 -14.77 -22.88 0.51
CA GLU A 3 -15.76 -21.82 0.76
C GLU A 3 -15.69 -20.52 -0.06
N LEU A 4 -16.41 -20.61 -1.17
CA LEU A 4 -17.07 -19.54 -1.92
C LEU A 4 -18.40 -19.08 -1.27
N GLY A 5 -18.59 -19.19 0.05
CA GLY A 5 -19.77 -18.62 0.71
C GLY A 5 -19.67 -17.10 0.72
N PRO A 6 -20.61 -16.28 0.19
CA PRO A 6 -21.97 -16.52 -0.31
C PRO A 6 -22.18 -16.09 -1.79
N TRP A 7 -21.10 -15.93 -2.57
CA TRP A 7 -21.14 -15.38 -3.94
C TRP A 7 -21.16 -16.43 -5.06
N GLN A 8 -21.08 -17.71 -4.71
CA GLN A 8 -21.58 -18.76 -5.58
C GLN A 8 -23.10 -18.71 -5.53
N VAL A 9 -23.69 -17.82 -6.35
CA VAL A 9 -25.02 -18.10 -6.89
C VAL A 9 -24.91 -19.51 -7.45
N ASN A 10 -25.60 -20.45 -6.78
CA ASN A 10 -25.65 -21.85 -7.14
C ASN A 10 -25.80 -21.92 -8.67
N ASN A 11 -24.94 -22.65 -9.37
CA ASN A 11 -25.07 -22.84 -10.83
C ASN A 11 -26.43 -23.50 -11.22
N GLY A 12 -27.29 -23.84 -10.24
CA GLY A 12 -28.67 -24.30 -10.40
C GLY A 12 -29.76 -23.33 -9.92
N ALA A 13 -29.43 -22.12 -9.46
CA ALA A 13 -30.44 -21.06 -9.35
C ALA A 13 -30.70 -20.57 -10.78
N THR A 14 -31.68 -21.18 -11.44
CA THR A 14 -32.29 -20.65 -12.66
C THR A 14 -32.58 -19.18 -12.39
N PHE A 15 -31.84 -18.28 -13.06
CA PHE A 15 -32.13 -16.86 -13.09
C PHE A 15 -33.56 -16.71 -13.60
N GLY A 16 -34.52 -16.65 -12.69
CA GLY A 16 -35.91 -16.38 -13.03
C GLY A 16 -35.94 -15.01 -13.69
N LEU A 17 -36.14 -14.99 -15.01
CA LEU A 17 -36.18 -13.77 -15.82
C LEU A 17 -34.87 -12.98 -15.82
N ALA A 18 -33.79 -13.63 -16.25
CA ALA A 18 -32.51 -12.98 -16.52
C ALA A 18 -32.67 -11.78 -17.47
N THR A 19 -32.53 -10.55 -16.93
CA THR A 19 -32.29 -9.40 -17.79
C THR A 19 -30.92 -9.58 -18.45
N PRO A 20 -30.81 -9.60 -19.79
CA PRO A 20 -29.57 -9.96 -20.50
C PRO A 20 -28.37 -9.06 -20.16
N GLY A 21 -28.65 -7.84 -19.66
CA GLY A 21 -27.63 -6.91 -19.16
C GLY A 21 -26.97 -7.36 -17.84
N VAL A 22 -27.70 -7.96 -16.91
CA VAL A 22 -27.13 -8.39 -15.62
C VAL A 22 -26.23 -9.61 -15.81
N GLU A 23 -26.66 -10.59 -16.61
CA GLU A 23 -25.87 -11.78 -16.87
C GLU A 23 -24.55 -11.47 -17.58
N SER A 24 -24.57 -10.60 -18.60
CA SER A 24 -23.36 -10.22 -19.34
C SER A 24 -22.36 -9.52 -18.43
N PHE A 25 -22.82 -8.59 -17.58
CA PHE A 25 -21.97 -7.93 -16.59
C PHE A 25 -21.37 -8.93 -15.59
N HIS A 26 -22.22 -9.81 -15.04
CA HIS A 26 -21.79 -10.79 -14.05
C HIS A 26 -20.78 -11.78 -14.62
N ARG A 27 -21.00 -12.29 -15.84
CA ARG A 27 -20.06 -13.16 -16.54
C ARG A 27 -18.73 -12.46 -16.82
N ALA A 28 -18.75 -11.19 -17.23
CA ALA A 28 -17.52 -10.41 -17.43
C ALA A 28 -16.72 -10.25 -16.12
N LEU A 29 -17.41 -9.98 -15.01
CA LEU A 29 -16.79 -9.84 -13.70
C LEU A 29 -16.23 -11.18 -13.18
N GLN A 30 -16.97 -12.27 -13.35
CA GLN A 30 -16.48 -13.62 -13.04
C GLN A 30 -15.27 -14.00 -13.91
N ALA A 31 -15.29 -13.69 -15.20
CA ALA A 31 -14.17 -13.94 -16.10
C ALA A 31 -12.93 -13.14 -15.66
N ALA A 32 -13.10 -11.87 -15.26
CA ALA A 32 -12.03 -11.06 -14.71
C ALA A 32 -11.45 -11.67 -13.43
N LEU A 33 -12.29 -12.11 -12.48
CA LEU A 33 -11.86 -12.80 -11.27
C LEU A 33 -11.12 -14.12 -11.57
N ARG A 34 -11.64 -14.94 -12.49
CA ARG A 34 -10.99 -16.19 -12.95
C ARG A 34 -9.64 -15.92 -13.61
N SER A 35 -9.51 -14.81 -14.33
CA SER A 35 -8.24 -14.37 -14.92
C SER A 35 -7.23 -13.83 -13.89
N GLY A 36 -7.64 -13.68 -12.63
CA GLY A 36 -6.80 -13.18 -11.54
C GLY A 36 -6.78 -11.66 -11.40
N ALA A 37 -7.73 -10.95 -12.00
CA ALA A 37 -7.89 -9.51 -11.77
C ALA A 37 -8.19 -9.27 -10.29
N ALA A 38 -7.43 -8.36 -9.67
CA ALA A 38 -7.66 -7.96 -8.28
C ALA A 38 -8.73 -6.87 -8.27
N LEU A 39 -9.99 -7.28 -8.13
CA LEU A 39 -11.13 -6.39 -8.03
C LEU A 39 -11.41 -6.06 -6.56
N ASP A 40 -11.50 -4.78 -6.25
CA ASP A 40 -11.96 -4.28 -4.96
C ASP A 40 -13.47 -4.00 -5.05
N LEU A 41 -14.26 -4.90 -4.47
CA LEU A 41 -15.71 -4.77 -4.39
C LEU A 41 -16.15 -3.97 -3.14
N GLY A 42 -15.21 -3.50 -2.31
CA GLY A 42 -15.48 -2.76 -1.08
C GLY A 42 -15.22 -3.57 0.19
N PRO A 43 -15.39 -2.93 1.37
CA PRO A 43 -14.95 -3.48 2.67
C PRO A 43 -15.69 -4.76 3.10
N ALA A 44 -16.90 -4.99 2.59
CA ALA A 44 -17.69 -6.20 2.87
C ALA A 44 -17.24 -7.42 2.04
N ALA A 45 -16.39 -7.23 1.03
CA ALA A 45 -15.91 -8.31 0.18
C ALA A 45 -14.43 -8.61 0.47
N ILE A 46 -14.13 -9.85 0.86
CA ILE A 46 -12.74 -10.30 0.97
C ILE A 46 -12.12 -10.23 -0.43
N PRO A 47 -11.05 -9.43 -0.64
CA PRO A 47 -10.45 -9.30 -1.95
C PRO A 47 -9.85 -10.66 -2.36
N LYS A 48 -10.50 -11.35 -3.29
CA LYS A 48 -9.97 -12.59 -3.87
C LYS A 48 -8.87 -12.22 -4.86
N SER A 49 -7.61 -12.25 -4.42
CA SER A 49 -6.50 -12.28 -5.37
C SER A 49 -6.49 -13.65 -6.02
N GLY A 50 -6.79 -13.74 -7.32
CA GLY A 50 -6.50 -14.96 -8.06
C GLY A 50 -5.01 -15.30 -7.92
N LYS A 51 -4.69 -16.60 -7.83
CA LYS A 51 -3.32 -17.12 -7.67
C LYS A 51 -2.35 -16.69 -8.79
N ALA A 52 -2.87 -16.10 -9.87
CA ALA A 52 -2.08 -15.66 -10.99
C ALA A 52 -1.43 -14.30 -10.70
N ASN A 53 -0.09 -14.26 -10.66
CA ASN A 53 0.76 -13.06 -10.63
C ASN A 53 0.66 -12.23 -11.93
N ILE A 54 -0.53 -12.12 -12.52
CA ILE A 54 -0.72 -11.39 -13.77
C ILE A 54 -0.85 -9.89 -13.44
N PRO A 55 0.01 -9.02 -14.01
CA PRO A 55 -0.14 -7.58 -13.88
C PRO A 55 -1.48 -7.14 -14.48
N ALA A 56 -2.46 -6.88 -13.61
CA ALA A 56 -3.74 -6.26 -13.94
C ALA A 56 -3.52 -4.77 -14.30
N GLY A 57 -2.90 -4.55 -15.45
CA GLY A 57 -2.61 -3.26 -16.09
C GLY A 57 -2.35 -3.46 -17.59
N ARG A 58 -2.11 -4.71 -17.97
CA ARG A 58 -2.52 -5.30 -19.25
C ARG A 58 -3.34 -6.56 -18.92
N LEU A 59 -4.63 -6.41 -18.64
CA LEU A 59 -5.56 -7.19 -19.45
C LEU A 59 -5.20 -6.76 -20.87
N THR A 60 -4.29 -7.49 -21.51
CA THR A 60 -3.74 -7.08 -22.79
C THR A 60 -4.92 -6.70 -23.66
N ILE A 61 -4.81 -5.65 -24.45
CA ILE A 61 -5.81 -5.36 -25.49
C ILE A 61 -6.14 -6.65 -26.25
N SER A 62 -5.21 -7.62 -26.36
CA SER A 62 -5.47 -8.99 -26.80
C SER A 62 -6.33 -9.88 -25.88
N LYS A 63 -6.21 -9.87 -24.54
CA LYS A 63 -7.11 -10.61 -23.63
C LYS A 63 -8.47 -9.93 -23.46
N LEU A 64 -8.52 -8.60 -23.49
CA LEU A 64 -9.77 -7.86 -23.59
C LEU A 64 -10.39 -8.02 -24.98
N GLN A 65 -9.62 -8.16 -26.06
CA GLN A 65 -10.11 -8.53 -27.40
C GLN A 65 -10.59 -9.96 -27.44
N ILE A 66 -9.94 -10.92 -26.76
CA ILE A 66 -10.45 -12.29 -26.63
C ILE A 66 -11.74 -12.29 -25.81
N LEU A 67 -11.83 -11.48 -24.75
CA LEU A 67 -13.06 -11.29 -23.97
C LEU A 67 -14.15 -10.56 -24.78
N GLN A 68 -13.82 -9.51 -25.54
CA GLN A 68 -14.73 -8.77 -26.44
C GLN A 68 -15.12 -9.57 -27.68
N ALA A 69 -14.27 -10.50 -28.15
CA ALA A 69 -14.61 -11.43 -29.22
C ALA A 69 -15.53 -12.54 -28.71
N SER A 70 -15.38 -12.96 -27.45
CA SER A 70 -16.32 -13.90 -26.80
C SER A 70 -17.60 -13.24 -26.28
N VAL A 71 -17.57 -11.92 -26.07
CA VAL A 71 -18.66 -11.07 -25.58
C VAL A 71 -18.78 -9.91 -26.57
N GLN A 72 -19.11 -10.22 -27.83
CA GLN A 72 -19.64 -9.22 -28.76
C GLN A 72 -21.04 -8.84 -28.28
N VAL A 73 -21.10 -8.07 -27.20
CA VAL A 73 -22.32 -7.34 -26.85
C VAL A 73 -22.30 -6.13 -27.76
N GLN A 74 -23.12 -6.18 -28.79
CA GLN A 74 -23.49 -5.02 -29.59
C GLN A 74 -23.69 -3.83 -28.64
N PRO A 75 -22.99 -2.70 -28.84
CA PRO A 75 -23.28 -1.51 -28.06
C PRO A 75 -24.80 -1.28 -28.17
N PRO A 76 -25.54 -1.15 -27.06
CA PRO A 76 -26.98 -1.05 -27.11
C PRO A 76 -27.34 0.08 -28.06
N ASP A 77 -28.13 -0.25 -29.08
CA ASP A 77 -28.49 0.65 -30.17
C ASP A 77 -29.00 1.96 -29.58
N ARG A 78 -28.25 3.06 -29.82
CA ARG A 78 -28.57 4.37 -29.23
C ARG A 78 -29.98 4.85 -29.60
N ALA A 79 -30.51 4.35 -30.72
CA ALA A 79 -31.83 4.69 -31.24
C ALA A 79 -32.99 3.90 -30.60
N ALA A 80 -32.72 2.84 -29.82
CA ALA A 80 -33.73 1.95 -29.27
C ALA A 80 -33.67 1.87 -27.74
N ARG A 81 -33.53 3.02 -27.05
CA ARG A 81 -33.77 3.09 -25.61
C ARG A 81 -35.25 3.41 -25.36
N PRO A 82 -36.13 2.42 -25.12
CA PRO A 82 -37.37 2.73 -24.43
C PRO A 82 -36.99 3.32 -23.06
N GLN A 83 -37.66 4.41 -22.69
CA GLN A 83 -37.56 5.10 -21.41
C GLN A 83 -38.07 4.23 -20.24
N GLN A 84 -37.75 2.94 -20.19
CA GLN A 84 -38.07 2.11 -19.04
C GLN A 84 -37.16 2.53 -17.89
N GLN A 85 -37.69 3.47 -17.10
CA GLN A 85 -37.23 4.04 -15.83
C GLN A 85 -37.03 3.01 -14.71
N ILE A 86 -36.73 1.74 -15.03
CA ILE A 86 -36.42 0.76 -13.99
C ILE A 86 -35.05 1.14 -13.43
N GLY A 87 -34.99 1.44 -12.14
CA GLY A 87 -33.76 1.82 -11.45
C GLY A 87 -32.70 0.72 -11.56
N PRO A 88 -31.38 1.04 -11.53
CA PRO A 88 -30.34 0.01 -11.52
C PRO A 88 -30.47 -0.93 -10.31
N THR A 89 -30.99 -0.42 -9.19
CA THR A 89 -31.34 -1.18 -7.99
C THR A 89 -32.53 -2.10 -8.20
N GLU A 90 -33.55 -1.69 -8.96
CA GLU A 90 -34.73 -2.49 -9.27
C GLU A 90 -34.42 -3.62 -10.25
N MET A 91 -33.54 -3.40 -11.23
CA MET A 91 -33.07 -4.48 -12.11
C MET A 91 -32.22 -5.51 -11.36
N LEU A 92 -31.41 -5.06 -10.39
CA LEU A 92 -30.65 -5.96 -9.52
C LEU A 92 -31.58 -6.69 -8.55
N ALA A 93 -32.61 -6.03 -8.01
CA ALA A 93 -33.65 -6.66 -7.21
C ALA A 93 -34.45 -7.69 -8.02
N ALA A 94 -34.75 -7.42 -9.28
CA ALA A 94 -35.39 -8.39 -10.17
C ALA A 94 -34.49 -9.61 -10.46
N ALA A 95 -33.17 -9.39 -10.62
CA ALA A 95 -32.23 -10.46 -10.95
C ALA A 95 -31.72 -11.27 -9.74
N PHE A 96 -31.65 -10.66 -8.55
CA PHE A 96 -31.08 -11.26 -7.35
C PHE A 96 -32.08 -11.38 -6.19
N GLY A 97 -33.31 -10.88 -6.32
CA GLY A 97 -34.31 -10.87 -5.26
C GLY A 97 -33.81 -10.16 -4.01
N ASP A 98 -34.02 -10.80 -2.86
CA ASP A 98 -33.58 -10.30 -1.55
C ASP A 98 -32.05 -10.17 -1.42
N LEU A 99 -31.28 -10.89 -2.24
CA LEU A 99 -29.82 -10.80 -2.25
C LEU A 99 -29.32 -9.48 -2.83
N ALA A 100 -30.15 -8.73 -3.55
CA ALA A 100 -29.78 -7.43 -4.11
C ALA A 100 -29.39 -6.41 -3.03
N ALA A 101 -30.04 -6.46 -1.87
CA ALA A 101 -29.73 -5.58 -0.73
C ALA A 101 -28.37 -5.91 -0.08
N ALA A 102 -27.90 -7.15 -0.22
CA ALA A 102 -26.61 -7.60 0.30
C ALA A 102 -25.44 -7.35 -0.68
N LEU A 103 -25.70 -6.78 -1.87
CA LEU A 103 -24.67 -6.53 -2.87
C LEU A 103 -23.69 -5.42 -2.42
N PRO A 104 -22.37 -5.60 -2.62
CA PRO A 104 -21.40 -4.57 -2.31
C PRO A 104 -21.69 -3.29 -3.10
N GLN A 105 -21.58 -2.13 -2.44
CA GLN A 105 -21.91 -0.84 -3.05
C GLN A 105 -21.14 -0.57 -4.35
N LYS A 106 -19.85 -0.96 -4.42
CA LYS A 106 -19.04 -0.82 -5.64
C LYS A 106 -19.57 -1.69 -6.78
N TYR A 107 -20.10 -2.89 -6.50
CA TYR A 107 -20.72 -3.74 -7.51
C TYR A 107 -21.95 -3.08 -8.12
N VAL A 108 -22.84 -2.57 -7.27
CA VAL A 108 -24.06 -1.86 -7.69
C VAL A 108 -23.72 -0.61 -8.51
N ALA A 109 -22.74 0.18 -8.06
CA ALA A 109 -22.26 1.35 -8.79
C ALA A 109 -21.57 0.98 -10.12
N GLY A 110 -20.88 -0.15 -10.18
CA GLY A 110 -20.28 -0.64 -11.41
C GLY A 110 -21.33 -1.06 -12.43
N PHE A 111 -22.36 -1.77 -11.98
CA PHE A 111 -23.47 -2.18 -12.84
C PHE A 111 -24.24 -0.98 -13.40
N SER A 112 -24.49 0.06 -12.58
CA SER A 112 -25.16 1.27 -13.07
C SER A 112 -24.36 1.95 -14.18
N VAL A 113 -23.05 2.14 -13.99
CA VAL A 113 -22.15 2.72 -15.01
C VAL A 113 -22.09 1.84 -16.26
N TYR A 114 -22.00 0.51 -16.11
CA TYR A 114 -22.02 -0.42 -17.23
C TYR A 114 -23.32 -0.31 -18.05
N ARG A 115 -24.48 -0.24 -17.41
CA ARG A 115 -25.77 -0.14 -18.10
C ARG A 115 -25.86 1.12 -18.96
N ILE A 116 -25.33 2.23 -18.46
CA ILE A 116 -25.39 3.52 -19.13
C ILE A 116 -24.39 3.59 -20.29
N THR A 117 -23.16 3.11 -20.05
CA THR A 117 -22.02 3.29 -20.97
C THR A 117 -21.79 2.11 -21.91
N GLY A 118 -22.27 0.92 -21.56
CA GLY A 118 -21.95 -0.35 -22.23
C GLY A 118 -20.50 -0.82 -22.02
N ARG A 119 -19.72 -0.14 -21.17
CA ARG A 119 -18.26 -0.30 -21.07
C ARG A 119 -17.83 -1.07 -19.82
N THR A 120 -17.65 -2.39 -19.98
CA THR A 120 -17.12 -3.26 -18.91
C THR A 120 -15.66 -2.97 -18.58
N ASP A 121 -14.87 -2.54 -19.56
CA ASP A 121 -13.46 -2.17 -19.41
C ASP A 121 -13.26 -1.06 -18.37
N LEU A 122 -14.02 0.02 -18.48
CA LEU A 122 -13.95 1.15 -17.55
C LEU A 122 -14.36 0.76 -16.13
N VAL A 123 -15.38 -0.07 -15.99
CA VAL A 123 -15.86 -0.52 -14.68
C VAL A 123 -14.85 -1.42 -13.98
N LEU A 124 -14.24 -2.35 -14.72
CA LEU A 124 -13.20 -3.23 -14.19
C LEU A 124 -11.92 -2.46 -13.83
N ASP A 125 -11.52 -1.48 -14.65
CA ASP A 125 -10.41 -0.57 -14.33
C ASP A 125 -10.69 0.19 -13.02
N ALA A 126 -11.90 0.74 -12.87
CA ALA A 126 -12.31 1.47 -11.68
C ALA A 126 -12.34 0.61 -10.42
N MET A 127 -12.81 -0.65 -10.52
CA MET A 127 -12.82 -1.60 -9.41
C MET A 127 -11.42 -2.10 -9.05
N SER A 128 -10.48 -2.13 -9.99
CA SER A 128 -9.13 -2.66 -9.76
C SER A 128 -8.09 -1.59 -9.39
N VAL A 129 -8.42 -0.29 -9.51
CA VAL A 129 -7.49 0.83 -9.31
C VAL A 129 -6.69 0.75 -8.01
N ASP A 130 -7.36 0.44 -6.89
CA ASP A 130 -6.73 0.47 -5.56
C ASP A 130 -5.75 -0.68 -5.38
N MET A 131 -6.14 -1.87 -5.82
CA MET A 131 -5.30 -3.06 -5.75
C MET A 131 -4.12 -2.94 -6.71
N TRP A 132 -4.35 -2.40 -7.91
CA TRP A 132 -3.29 -2.16 -8.88
C TRP A 132 -2.30 -1.12 -8.35
N ALA A 133 -2.79 0.03 -7.88
CA ALA A 133 -1.92 1.08 -7.38
C ALA A 133 -1.11 0.62 -6.16
N LYS A 134 -1.71 -0.15 -5.22
CA LYS A 134 -0.96 -0.77 -4.11
C LYS A 134 0.13 -1.72 -4.60
N ARG A 135 -0.17 -2.57 -5.59
CA ARG A 135 0.83 -3.50 -6.18
C ARG A 135 1.97 -2.74 -6.85
N GLU A 136 1.67 -1.67 -7.57
CA GLU A 136 2.68 -0.87 -8.26
C GLU A 136 3.57 -0.11 -7.26
N LEU A 137 2.98 0.45 -6.18
CA LEU A 137 3.75 1.01 -5.07
C LEU A 137 4.64 -0.04 -4.40
N ALA A 138 4.13 -1.25 -4.14
CA ALA A 138 4.92 -2.34 -3.58
C ALA A 138 6.08 -2.75 -4.51
N ARG A 139 5.86 -2.81 -5.82
CA ARG A 139 6.92 -3.09 -6.81
C ARG A 139 8.03 -2.04 -6.79
N VAL A 140 7.68 -0.77 -6.63
CA VAL A 140 8.67 0.30 -6.49
C VAL A 140 9.45 0.19 -5.18
N ALA A 141 8.81 -0.25 -4.10
CA ALA A 141 9.42 -0.35 -2.77
C ALA A 141 10.32 -1.57 -2.58
N ARG A 142 9.97 -2.70 -3.19
CA ARG A 142 10.69 -3.98 -3.05
C ARG A 142 12.19 -3.89 -3.30
N PRO A 143 12.70 -3.29 -4.40
CA PRO A 143 14.14 -3.22 -4.63
C PRO A 143 14.87 -2.40 -3.56
N SER A 144 14.30 -1.27 -3.14
CA SER A 144 14.89 -0.47 -2.06
C SER A 144 14.86 -1.18 -0.71
N LEU A 145 13.79 -1.90 -0.39
CA LEU A 145 13.69 -2.68 0.85
C LEU A 145 14.62 -3.89 0.82
N ALA A 146 14.78 -4.54 -0.33
CA ALA A 146 15.73 -5.64 -0.49
C ALA A 146 17.17 -5.15 -0.34
N TYR A 147 17.51 -4.01 -0.95
CA TYR A 147 18.81 -3.37 -0.75
C TYR A 147 19.06 -3.03 0.71
N LEU A 148 18.05 -2.50 1.41
CA LEU A 148 18.15 -2.18 2.82
C LEU A 148 18.32 -3.42 3.70
N ALA A 149 17.62 -4.53 3.38
CA ALA A 149 17.83 -5.81 4.06
C ALA A 149 19.27 -6.32 3.88
N ILE A 150 19.84 -6.19 2.67
CA ILE A 150 21.24 -6.53 2.40
C ILE A 150 22.19 -5.63 3.19
N LEU A 151 21.93 -4.32 3.26
CA LEU A 151 22.73 -3.39 4.08
C LEU A 151 22.67 -3.72 5.57
N VAL A 152 21.49 -4.07 6.08
CA VAL A 152 21.32 -4.47 7.49
C VAL A 152 22.04 -5.79 7.75
N LEU A 153 21.98 -6.75 6.84
CA LEU A 153 22.70 -8.02 6.98
C LEU A 153 24.23 -7.81 6.95
N THR A 154 24.74 -7.10 5.95
CA THR A 154 26.19 -6.85 5.79
C THR A 154 26.74 -5.96 6.90
N GLY A 155 26.07 -4.84 7.19
CA GLY A 155 26.43 -3.93 8.27
C GLY A 155 26.25 -4.55 9.65
N GLY A 156 25.23 -5.38 9.86
CA GLY A 156 25.03 -6.11 11.10
C GLY A 156 26.13 -7.14 11.35
N VAL A 157 26.52 -7.91 10.34
CA VAL A 157 27.61 -8.90 10.46
C VAL A 157 28.97 -8.21 10.67
N LEU A 158 29.31 -7.21 9.86
CA LEU A 158 30.56 -6.48 10.00
C LEU A 158 30.60 -5.67 11.31
N GLY A 159 29.53 -4.96 11.62
CA GLY A 159 29.41 -4.15 12.83
C GLY A 159 29.45 -4.98 14.11
N SER A 160 28.76 -6.12 14.16
CA SER A 160 28.83 -7.02 15.32
C SER A 160 30.22 -7.63 15.48
N GLY A 161 30.92 -7.97 14.38
CA GLY A 161 32.30 -8.43 14.43
C GLY A 161 33.27 -7.38 14.99
N VAL A 162 33.19 -6.13 14.51
CA VAL A 162 34.01 -5.03 15.03
C VAL A 162 33.70 -4.76 16.50
N LEU A 163 32.41 -4.72 16.86
CA LEU A 163 31.98 -4.49 18.24
C LEU A 163 32.49 -5.60 19.18
N ALA A 164 32.36 -6.86 18.79
CA ALA A 164 32.87 -7.99 19.55
C ALA A 164 34.39 -7.91 19.76
N LEU A 165 35.14 -7.53 18.72
CA LEU A 165 36.58 -7.34 18.82
C LEU A 165 36.93 -6.18 19.77
N THR A 166 36.22 -5.05 19.68
CA THR A 166 36.46 -3.91 20.60
C THR A 166 36.12 -4.25 22.04
N LEU A 167 35.06 -5.04 22.29
CA LEU A 167 34.70 -5.49 23.63
C LEU A 167 35.73 -6.48 24.19
N LEU A 168 36.26 -7.39 23.37
CA LEU A 168 37.38 -8.26 23.78
C LEU A 168 38.62 -7.45 24.20
N VAL A 169 38.92 -6.37 23.48
CA VAL A 169 40.03 -5.46 23.83
C VAL A 169 39.73 -4.72 25.14
N VAL A 170 38.50 -4.23 25.33
CA VAL A 170 38.05 -3.57 26.57
C VAL A 170 38.15 -4.52 27.76
N ASP A 171 37.70 -5.76 27.63
CA ASP A 171 37.78 -6.77 28.69
C ASP A 171 39.24 -7.13 29.02
N ALA A 172 40.10 -7.25 28.00
CA ALA A 172 41.53 -7.46 28.21
C ALA A 172 42.16 -6.29 29.00
N LEU A 173 41.88 -5.04 28.60
CA LEU A 173 42.35 -3.85 29.31
C LEU A 173 41.85 -3.79 30.76
N ARG A 174 40.59 -4.17 30.99
CA ARG A 174 40.02 -4.24 32.34
C ARG A 174 40.70 -5.30 33.19
N SER A 175 41.01 -6.46 32.61
CA SER A 175 41.74 -7.53 33.30
C SER A 175 43.16 -7.13 33.67
N ASP A 176 43.82 -6.31 32.85
CA ASP A 176 45.14 -5.77 33.15
C ASP A 176 45.09 -4.67 34.22
N LEU A 177 44.06 -3.81 34.23
CA LEU A 177 43.83 -2.83 35.30
C LEU A 177 43.62 -3.51 36.66
N LEU A 178 42.90 -4.63 36.71
CA LEU A 178 42.69 -5.39 37.95
C LEU A 178 43.98 -6.06 38.50
N ARG A 179 44.99 -6.28 37.64
CA ARG A 179 46.30 -6.82 38.04
C ARG A 179 47.23 -5.77 38.63
N ALA A 180 46.91 -4.48 38.51
CA ALA A 180 47.67 -3.43 39.17
C ALA A 180 47.57 -3.57 40.71
N PRO A 181 48.67 -3.35 41.46
CA PRO A 181 48.75 -3.66 42.89
C PRO A 181 47.83 -2.76 43.74
N HIS A 182 46.64 -3.28 44.02
CA HIS A 182 45.73 -3.24 45.19
C HIS A 182 45.69 -2.05 46.19
N SER A 183 46.47 -0.98 46.08
CA SER A 183 46.30 0.20 46.94
C SER A 183 45.16 1.13 46.51
N LEU A 184 44.49 0.82 45.38
CA LEU A 184 43.50 1.66 44.72
C LEU A 184 42.08 1.06 44.68
N ALA A 185 41.89 -0.16 45.18
CA ALA A 185 40.63 -0.88 45.07
C ALA A 185 39.64 -0.42 46.15
N THR A 186 39.12 0.80 46.01
CA THR A 186 37.76 1.05 46.48
C THR A 186 36.84 0.16 45.65
N GLN A 187 36.22 -0.82 46.32
CA GLN A 187 35.12 -1.61 45.76
C GLN A 187 34.00 -0.66 45.35
N SER A 188 34.05 -0.12 44.13
CA SER A 188 32.86 0.44 43.52
C SER A 188 32.00 -0.76 43.15
N GLU A 189 30.94 -1.00 43.92
CA GLU A 189 29.85 -1.92 43.58
C GLU A 189 29.05 -1.40 42.37
N MET A 190 29.70 -0.82 41.35
CA MET A 190 29.06 -0.60 40.06
C MET A 190 28.97 -1.94 39.36
N ARG A 191 27.83 -2.59 39.59
CA ARG A 191 27.61 -3.96 39.18
C ARG A 191 27.81 -4.14 37.65
N PRO A 192 28.42 -5.26 37.21
CA PRO A 192 28.81 -5.54 35.81
C PRO A 192 27.65 -5.81 34.84
N TRP A 193 26.42 -5.36 35.12
CA TRP A 193 25.22 -5.75 34.34
C TRP A 193 25.28 -5.30 32.88
N ILE A 194 26.09 -4.28 32.57
CA ILE A 194 26.05 -3.61 31.28
C ILE A 194 26.92 -4.34 30.24
N THR A 195 28.02 -5.00 30.61
CA THR A 195 28.90 -5.65 29.63
C THR A 195 28.33 -6.97 29.09
N GLU A 196 27.82 -7.85 29.97
CA GLU A 196 27.21 -9.11 29.52
C GLU A 196 25.86 -8.90 28.81
N SER A 197 25.05 -7.94 29.25
CA SER A 197 23.76 -7.67 28.62
C SER A 197 23.89 -7.04 27.23
N GLN A 198 24.92 -6.23 26.98
CA GLN A 198 25.15 -5.60 25.67
C GLN A 198 25.53 -6.60 24.58
N PHE A 199 26.32 -7.63 24.90
CA PHE A 199 26.62 -8.74 23.98
C PHE A 199 25.36 -9.50 23.56
N PHE A 200 24.38 -9.60 24.45
CA PHE A 200 23.11 -10.23 24.13
C PHE A 200 22.21 -9.30 23.31
N ILE A 201 22.06 -8.04 23.71
CA ILE A 201 21.06 -7.12 23.13
C ILE A 201 21.34 -6.75 21.67
N LEU A 202 22.60 -6.58 21.27
CA LEU A 202 22.94 -6.06 19.93
C LEU A 202 22.62 -7.02 18.77
N PRO A 203 22.96 -8.33 18.86
CA PRO A 203 22.50 -9.33 17.90
C PRO A 203 20.97 -9.41 17.82
N TRP A 204 20.26 -9.25 18.95
CA TRP A 204 18.80 -9.20 18.96
C TRP A 204 18.25 -7.97 18.24
N ILE A 205 18.85 -6.79 18.42
CA ILE A 205 18.46 -5.57 17.68
C ILE A 205 18.68 -5.77 16.18
N ALA A 206 19.83 -6.31 15.77
CA ALA A 206 20.13 -6.61 14.37
C ALA A 206 19.14 -7.65 13.79
N LEU A 207 18.81 -8.69 14.55
CA LEU A 207 17.82 -9.69 14.18
C LEU A 207 16.42 -9.08 14.03
N ILE A 208 15.99 -8.22 14.96
CA ILE A 208 14.70 -7.52 14.90
C ILE A 208 14.64 -6.60 13.68
N LEU A 209 15.71 -5.86 13.39
CA LEU A 209 15.81 -5.01 12.19
C LEU A 209 15.76 -5.86 10.91
N LEU A 210 16.44 -7.00 10.88
CA LEU A 210 16.42 -7.91 9.75
C LEU A 210 15.05 -8.56 9.56
N LEU A 211 14.40 -8.99 10.65
CA LEU A 211 13.06 -9.55 10.61
C LEU A 211 12.05 -8.48 10.16
N GLY A 212 12.17 -7.26 10.68
CA GLY A 212 11.32 -6.12 10.31
C GLY A 212 11.46 -5.73 8.85
N THR A 213 12.69 -5.68 8.32
CA THR A 213 12.95 -5.41 6.89
C THR A 213 12.49 -6.55 5.99
N SER A 214 12.64 -7.80 6.44
CA SER A 214 12.15 -8.99 5.73
C SER A 214 10.63 -9.04 5.68
N VAL A 215 9.95 -8.76 6.79
CA VAL A 215 8.48 -8.62 6.86
C VAL A 215 8.02 -7.45 5.99
N SER A 216 8.81 -6.37 5.89
CA SER A 216 8.51 -5.23 5.03
C SER A 216 8.51 -5.56 3.54
N LEU A 217 9.18 -6.65 3.11
CA LEU A 217 9.12 -7.14 1.72
C LEU A 217 7.74 -7.72 1.36
N LEU A 218 6.92 -8.06 2.35
CA LEU A 218 5.54 -8.50 2.11
C LEU A 218 4.75 -7.37 1.44
N THR A 219 3.98 -7.74 0.42
CA THR A 219 3.20 -6.82 -0.42
C THR A 219 2.29 -5.84 0.36
N PRO A 220 1.56 -6.25 1.43
CA PRO A 220 0.73 -5.31 2.17
C PRO A 220 1.55 -4.28 2.97
N VAL A 221 2.68 -4.71 3.53
CA VAL A 221 3.52 -3.86 4.40
C VAL A 221 4.31 -2.85 3.57
N SER A 222 4.97 -3.30 2.50
CA SER A 222 5.67 -2.41 1.55
C SER A 222 4.74 -1.35 0.96
N ALA A 223 3.52 -1.73 0.55
CA ALA A 223 2.53 -0.77 0.05
C ALA A 223 2.13 0.26 1.12
N TRP A 224 2.01 -0.16 2.38
CA TRP A 224 1.68 0.74 3.49
C TRP A 224 2.82 1.72 3.80
N ILE A 225 4.07 1.25 3.84
CA ILE A 225 5.26 2.11 4.04
C ILE A 225 5.32 3.19 2.96
N VAL A 226 5.18 2.81 1.68
CA VAL A 226 5.20 3.78 0.58
C VAL A 226 4.02 4.73 0.65
N LYS A 227 2.85 4.23 1.06
CA LYS A 227 1.65 5.05 1.24
C LYS A 227 1.92 6.17 2.25
N CYS A 228 2.56 5.86 3.39
CA CYS A 228 2.99 6.85 4.39
C CYS A 228 4.06 7.82 3.85
N LEU A 229 5.01 7.35 3.04
CA LEU A 229 6.09 8.14 2.43
C LEU A 229 5.66 8.95 1.18
N GLY A 230 4.37 9.28 1.04
CA GLY A 230 3.86 10.10 -0.07
C GLY A 230 3.13 9.35 -1.20
N GLY A 231 3.01 8.03 -1.09
CA GLY A 231 2.23 7.19 -2.01
C GLY A 231 0.72 7.50 -2.03
N PHE A 232 0.20 8.18 -1.00
CA PHE A 232 -1.17 8.73 -1.01
C PHE A 232 -1.41 9.66 -2.21
N GLY A 233 -0.45 10.50 -2.57
CA GLY A 233 -0.59 11.43 -3.68
C GLY A 233 -0.75 10.70 -5.02
N TYR A 234 -0.05 9.59 -5.20
CA TYR A 234 -0.18 8.72 -6.38
C TYR A 234 -1.56 8.07 -6.45
N LEU A 235 -2.02 7.46 -5.35
CA LEU A 235 -3.33 6.81 -5.24
C LEU A 235 -4.47 7.79 -5.56
N ILE A 236 -4.43 8.99 -4.96
CA ILE A 236 -5.45 10.02 -5.18
C ILE A 236 -5.45 10.48 -6.64
N SER A 237 -4.27 10.68 -7.25
CA SER A 237 -4.18 11.08 -8.66
C SER A 237 -4.72 9.99 -9.61
N GLN A 238 -4.43 8.71 -9.36
CA GLN A 238 -4.98 7.61 -10.15
C GLN A 238 -6.51 7.51 -10.03
N ARG A 239 -7.05 7.61 -8.81
CA ARG A 239 -8.50 7.64 -8.59
C ARG A 239 -9.17 8.81 -9.32
N ARG A 240 -8.56 10.00 -9.28
CA ARG A 240 -9.07 11.18 -10.00
C ARG A 240 -9.03 10.99 -11.52
N ALA A 241 -7.93 10.46 -12.06
CA ALA A 241 -7.83 10.17 -13.49
C ALA A 241 -8.92 9.20 -13.95
N LEU A 242 -9.18 8.12 -13.20
CA LEU A 242 -10.22 7.16 -13.56
C LEU A 242 -11.63 7.73 -13.39
N ALA A 243 -11.91 8.49 -12.34
CA ALA A 243 -13.22 9.12 -12.21
C ALA A 243 -13.50 10.11 -13.34
N ALA A 244 -12.51 10.91 -13.75
CA ALA A 244 -12.65 11.82 -14.90
C ALA A 244 -12.92 11.04 -16.20
N ARG A 245 -12.30 9.87 -16.39
CA ARG A 245 -12.61 8.98 -17.54
C ARG A 245 -14.02 8.42 -17.49
N ILE A 246 -14.51 8.04 -16.31
CA ILE A 246 -15.87 7.53 -16.10
C ILE A 246 -16.90 8.65 -16.30
N GLU A 247 -16.65 9.83 -15.72
CA GLU A 247 -17.47 11.02 -15.90
C GLU A 247 -17.58 11.37 -17.38
N TYR A 248 -16.45 11.46 -18.10
CA TYR A 248 -16.44 11.66 -19.54
C TYR A 248 -17.29 10.63 -20.30
N ALA A 249 -17.20 9.35 -19.94
CA ALA A 249 -18.00 8.30 -20.58
C ALA A 249 -19.50 8.41 -20.27
N LEU A 250 -19.86 8.88 -19.06
CA LEU A 250 -21.26 9.11 -18.65
C LEU A 250 -21.84 10.36 -19.32
N VAL A 251 -21.07 11.45 -19.43
CA VAL A 251 -21.50 12.65 -20.17
C VAL A 251 -21.69 12.34 -21.65
N LEU A 252 -20.78 11.56 -22.27
CA LEU A 252 -20.96 11.06 -23.64
C LEU A 252 -22.19 10.15 -23.81
N ALA A 253 -22.69 9.55 -22.73
CA ALA A 253 -23.90 8.75 -22.72
C ALA A 253 -25.17 9.56 -22.45
N GLY A 254 -25.06 10.89 -22.29
CA GLY A 254 -26.16 11.82 -22.10
C GLY A 254 -26.54 12.09 -20.64
N ILE A 255 -25.68 11.76 -19.67
CA ILE A 255 -25.93 12.04 -18.25
C ILE A 255 -25.41 13.43 -17.87
N GLU A 256 -26.18 14.15 -17.07
CA GLU A 256 -25.78 15.46 -16.55
C GLU A 256 -24.51 15.37 -15.68
N GLY A 257 -23.65 16.38 -15.77
CA GLY A 257 -22.32 16.37 -15.13
C GLY A 257 -22.35 16.12 -13.62
N ALA A 258 -23.35 16.65 -12.90
CA ALA A 258 -23.46 16.46 -11.44
C ALA A 258 -23.79 15.01 -11.07
N GLU A 259 -24.70 14.37 -11.80
CA GLU A 259 -25.04 12.96 -11.61
C GLU A 259 -23.88 12.04 -12.04
N ALA A 260 -23.20 12.39 -13.13
CA ALA A 260 -22.02 11.69 -13.61
C ALA A 260 -20.87 11.71 -12.59
N GLU A 261 -20.61 12.86 -11.95
CA GLU A 261 -19.62 13.00 -10.87
C GLU A 261 -20.00 12.11 -9.68
N GLN A 262 -21.26 12.12 -9.25
CA GLN A 262 -21.71 11.31 -8.12
C GLN A 262 -21.62 9.81 -8.41
N ALA A 263 -21.97 9.38 -9.62
CA ALA A 263 -21.83 7.98 -10.06
C ALA A 263 -20.36 7.54 -10.10
N ALA A 264 -19.47 8.38 -10.66
CA ALA A 264 -18.03 8.11 -10.69
C ALA A 264 -17.43 8.04 -9.27
N ALA A 265 -17.85 8.92 -8.36
CA ALA A 265 -17.41 8.91 -6.96
C ALA A 265 -17.87 7.67 -6.20
N ARG A 266 -19.09 7.18 -6.44
CA ARG A 266 -19.59 5.92 -5.84
C ARG A 266 -18.80 4.70 -6.30
N LEU A 267 -18.34 4.68 -7.55
CA LEU A 267 -17.59 3.56 -8.11
C LEU A 267 -16.10 3.57 -7.71
N VAL A 268 -15.42 4.72 -7.84
CA VAL A 268 -13.98 4.84 -7.57
C VAL A 268 -13.68 5.10 -6.08
N GLY A 269 -14.65 5.62 -5.35
CA GLY A 269 -14.55 5.98 -3.93
C GLY A 269 -14.49 7.49 -3.68
N PRO A 270 -14.54 7.91 -2.40
CA PRO A 270 -14.61 9.32 -2.02
C PRO A 270 -13.41 10.07 -2.56
N GLN A 271 -13.68 11.08 -3.38
CA GLN A 271 -12.65 11.96 -3.92
C GLN A 271 -12.52 13.18 -3.03
N PRO A 272 -11.29 13.59 -2.65
CA PRO A 272 -11.11 14.88 -2.01
C PRO A 272 -11.61 15.96 -2.97
N THR A 273 -12.66 16.65 -2.51
CA THR A 273 -13.56 17.49 -3.30
C THR A 273 -12.84 18.31 -4.38
N ARG A 274 -13.38 18.21 -5.60
CA ARG A 274 -13.06 19.00 -6.81
C ARG A 274 -13.34 20.51 -6.65
N LYS A 275 -13.55 20.98 -5.42
CA LYS A 275 -14.13 22.29 -5.08
C LYS A 275 -13.27 23.49 -5.46
N ARG A 276 -11.98 23.32 -5.79
CA ARG A 276 -11.06 24.46 -5.97
C ARG A 276 -10.51 24.68 -7.38
N THR A 277 -10.56 23.68 -8.27
CA THR A 277 -10.05 23.84 -9.65
C THR A 277 -11.15 24.09 -10.69
N LEU A 278 -12.43 23.99 -10.32
CA LEU A 278 -13.56 24.07 -11.24
C LEU A 278 -14.59 25.15 -10.92
N ARG A 279 -14.46 25.86 -9.80
CA ARG A 279 -15.42 26.91 -9.41
C ARG A 279 -15.31 28.20 -10.23
N THR A 280 -14.34 28.32 -11.13
CA THR A 280 -14.16 29.51 -11.98
C THR A 280 -14.79 29.40 -13.37
N VAL A 281 -15.30 28.24 -13.80
CA VAL A 281 -15.81 28.06 -15.18
C VAL A 281 -17.02 27.12 -15.23
N SER A 282 -17.96 27.26 -14.29
CA SER A 282 -19.26 26.58 -14.37
C SER A 282 -20.35 27.61 -14.13
N ARG A 283 -20.75 28.25 -15.24
CA ARG A 283 -22.06 28.88 -15.36
C ARG A 283 -22.49 28.72 -16.81
N GLY A 284 -23.28 27.68 -17.06
CA GLY A 284 -24.12 27.50 -18.23
C GLY A 284 -23.39 27.35 -19.57
N ASP A 285 -23.09 26.11 -19.95
CA ASP A 285 -23.46 25.54 -21.25
C ASP A 285 -22.68 24.24 -21.44
N GLN A 286 -23.39 23.15 -21.72
CA GLN A 286 -22.84 21.82 -22.06
C GLN A 286 -22.15 21.85 -23.43
N SER A 287 -21.23 22.78 -23.62
CA SER A 287 -20.53 22.98 -24.89
C SER A 287 -19.50 21.86 -25.08
N PRO A 288 -19.16 21.51 -26.33
CA PRO A 288 -18.11 20.52 -26.65
C PRO A 288 -16.75 20.81 -25.98
N SER A 289 -16.55 22.01 -25.43
CA SER A 289 -15.40 22.37 -24.61
C SER A 289 -15.31 21.60 -23.28
N ASP A 290 -16.44 21.22 -22.67
CA ASP A 290 -16.46 20.49 -21.39
C ASP A 290 -16.02 19.03 -21.54
N LEU A 291 -16.43 18.38 -22.63
CA LEU A 291 -15.98 17.02 -22.96
C LEU A 291 -14.47 16.98 -23.24
N GLN A 292 -13.95 17.94 -24.02
CA GLN A 292 -12.51 18.07 -24.26
C GLN A 292 -11.76 18.35 -22.95
N ARG A 293 -12.32 19.19 -22.07
CA ARG A 293 -11.76 19.50 -20.76
C ARG A 293 -11.67 18.27 -19.86
N LEU A 294 -12.71 17.43 -19.78
CA LEU A 294 -12.69 16.19 -19.00
C LEU A 294 -11.63 15.21 -19.53
N GLY A 295 -11.49 15.10 -20.85
CA GLY A 295 -10.43 14.31 -21.48
C GLY A 295 -9.03 14.82 -21.14
N LEU A 296 -8.82 16.14 -21.19
CA LEU A 296 -7.55 16.78 -20.80
C LEU A 296 -7.27 16.64 -19.29
N GLU A 297 -8.29 16.72 -18.44
CA GLU A 297 -8.17 16.54 -17.00
C GLU A 297 -7.78 15.10 -16.65
N ALA A 298 -8.41 14.12 -17.28
CA ALA A 298 -8.04 12.71 -17.16
C ALA A 298 -6.58 12.47 -17.54
N LYS A 299 -6.14 13.05 -18.68
CA LYS A 299 -4.74 12.98 -19.14
C LYS A 299 -3.79 13.66 -18.15
N HIS A 300 -4.12 14.86 -17.70
CA HIS A 300 -3.31 15.61 -16.74
C HIS A 300 -3.10 14.84 -15.43
N PHE A 301 -4.16 14.25 -14.87
CA PHE A 301 -4.03 13.46 -13.63
C PHE A 301 -3.27 12.16 -13.84
N HIS A 302 -3.37 11.55 -15.02
CA HIS A 302 -2.58 10.39 -15.39
C HIS A 302 -1.09 10.72 -15.53
N ASP A 303 -0.75 11.83 -16.20
CA ASP A 303 0.64 12.28 -16.33
C ASP A 303 1.22 12.69 -14.97
N ARG A 304 0.40 13.32 -14.13
CA ARG A 304 0.77 13.69 -12.75
C ARG A 304 0.98 12.46 -11.87
N SER A 305 0.16 11.41 -12.00
CA SER A 305 0.36 10.16 -11.24
C SER A 305 1.65 9.46 -11.68
N ASN A 306 1.92 9.40 -12.99
CA ASN A 306 3.17 8.84 -13.52
C ASN A 306 4.40 9.62 -13.05
N THR A 307 4.32 10.95 -13.02
CA THR A 307 5.41 11.81 -12.52
C THR A 307 5.67 11.56 -11.04
N ARG A 308 4.61 11.48 -10.22
CA ARG A 308 4.72 11.14 -8.79
C ARG A 308 5.30 9.74 -8.55
N LEU A 309 4.94 8.76 -9.37
CA LEU A 309 5.49 7.42 -9.28
C LEU A 309 6.99 7.41 -9.62
N ARG A 310 7.42 8.17 -10.62
CA ARG A 310 8.85 8.36 -10.95
C ARG A 310 9.60 9.06 -9.81
N GLN A 311 9.04 10.13 -9.26
CA GLN A 311 9.61 10.82 -8.10
C GLN A 311 9.73 9.89 -6.89
N LEU A 312 8.70 9.10 -6.59
CA LEU A 312 8.74 8.09 -5.53
C LEU A 312 9.82 7.04 -5.78
N ARG A 313 10.00 6.58 -7.03
CA ARG A 313 11.06 5.61 -7.35
C ARG A 313 12.46 6.13 -7.05
N ILE A 314 12.68 7.45 -7.18
CA ILE A 314 13.98 8.09 -6.92
C ILE A 314 14.12 8.47 -5.44
N ALA A 315 13.07 9.07 -4.84
CA ALA A 315 13.12 9.60 -3.49
C ALA A 315 13.00 8.54 -2.41
N LEU A 316 12.27 7.44 -2.66
CA LEU A 316 11.99 6.42 -1.66
C LEU A 316 13.24 5.67 -1.16
N PRO A 317 14.19 5.24 -2.02
CA PRO A 317 15.45 4.68 -1.55
C PRO A 317 16.21 5.66 -0.65
N LEU A 318 16.26 6.94 -1.04
CA LEU A 318 16.97 7.98 -0.30
C LEU A 318 16.34 8.23 1.07
N LEU A 319 15.01 8.35 1.13
CA LEU A 319 14.28 8.51 2.39
C LEU A 319 14.42 7.29 3.30
N LEU A 320 14.34 6.07 2.76
CA LEU A 320 14.50 4.84 3.54
C LEU A 320 15.92 4.72 4.11
N VAL A 321 16.94 4.97 3.31
CA VAL A 321 18.34 4.95 3.76
C VAL A 321 18.60 6.06 4.77
N MET A 322 18.11 7.27 4.56
CA MET A 322 18.28 8.36 5.54
C MET A 322 17.59 8.05 6.86
N THR A 323 16.34 7.58 6.84
CA THR A 323 15.58 7.32 8.08
C THR A 323 16.09 6.10 8.82
N ILE A 324 16.13 4.93 8.17
CA ILE A 324 16.53 3.68 8.81
C ILE A 324 18.04 3.65 9.04
N GLY A 325 18.84 4.19 8.12
CA GLY A 325 20.29 4.31 8.28
C GLY A 325 20.66 5.23 9.44
N SER A 326 20.01 6.39 9.60
CA SER A 326 20.29 7.28 10.74
C SER A 326 19.92 6.63 12.08
N ILE A 327 18.78 5.94 12.14
CA ILE A 327 18.37 5.19 13.34
C ILE A 327 19.40 4.08 13.64
N GLY A 328 19.84 3.35 12.61
CA GLY A 328 20.84 2.30 12.75
C GLY A 328 22.20 2.83 13.24
N VAL A 329 22.69 3.92 12.66
CA VAL A 329 23.94 4.58 13.08
C VAL A 329 23.82 5.11 14.51
N LEU A 330 22.71 5.74 14.86
CA LEU A 330 22.48 6.26 16.21
C LEU A 330 22.46 5.12 17.24
N ALA A 331 21.73 4.04 16.96
CA ALA A 331 21.71 2.86 17.82
C ALA A 331 23.10 2.22 17.97
N TYR A 332 23.86 2.12 16.87
CA TYR A 332 25.22 1.60 16.89
C TYR A 332 26.18 2.50 17.68
N SER A 333 26.11 3.82 17.48
CA SER A 333 26.94 4.77 18.22
C SER A 333 26.63 4.73 19.72
N LEU A 334 25.36 4.59 20.09
CA LEU A 334 24.95 4.47 21.49
C LEU A 334 25.48 3.19 22.12
N ALA A 335 25.42 2.07 21.39
CA ALA A 335 25.93 0.80 21.84
C ALA A 335 27.45 0.78 22.03
N MET A 336 28.21 1.53 21.21
CA MET A 336 29.65 1.69 21.38
C MET A 336 30.02 2.71 22.47
N PHE A 337 29.22 3.77 22.61
CA PHE A 337 29.51 4.87 23.53
C PHE A 337 29.32 4.47 25.00
N ILE A 338 28.25 3.74 25.33
CA ILE A 338 27.95 3.32 26.71
C ILE A 338 29.10 2.54 27.37
N PRO A 339 29.65 1.45 26.79
CA PRO A 339 30.73 0.70 27.42
C PRO A 339 32.00 1.54 27.56
N LEU A 340 32.29 2.42 26.58
CA LEU A 340 33.44 3.30 26.62
C LEU A 340 33.32 4.36 27.72
N THR A 341 32.13 4.97 27.91
CA THR A 341 31.90 5.90 29.01
C THR A 341 31.98 5.23 30.37
N ASN A 342 31.54 3.97 30.49
CA ASN A 342 31.68 3.21 31.73
C ASN A 342 33.15 2.96 32.06
N LEU A 343 33.96 2.58 31.07
CA LEU A 343 35.40 2.40 31.26
C LEU A 343 36.12 3.70 31.64
N LEU A 344 35.76 4.82 31.01
CA LEU A 344 36.28 6.15 31.40
C LEU A 344 35.87 6.52 32.83
N TYR A 345 34.64 6.22 33.24
CA TYR A 345 34.19 6.47 34.62
C TYR A 345 34.94 5.59 35.63
N GLU A 346 35.17 4.32 35.32
CA GLU A 346 36.00 3.42 36.13
C GLU A 346 37.44 3.94 36.27
N LEU A 347 38.04 4.49 35.19
CA LEU A 347 39.37 5.10 35.21
C LEU A 347 39.44 6.44 35.96
N ALA A 348 38.36 7.22 35.92
CA ALA A 348 38.31 8.55 36.53
C ALA A 348 37.93 8.54 38.02
N ALA A 349 37.46 7.39 38.55
CA ALA A 349 37.11 7.27 39.95
C ALA A 349 38.36 7.52 40.82
N PRO A 350 38.36 8.54 41.69
CA PRO A 350 39.54 8.87 42.48
C PRO A 350 39.88 7.71 43.42
N ALA A 351 41.18 7.45 43.50
CA ALA A 351 41.86 6.68 44.52
C ALA A 351 41.50 7.19 45.93
N VAL A 352 40.36 6.79 46.48
CA VAL A 352 40.05 7.15 47.86
C VAL A 352 40.86 6.23 48.75
N ASP A 353 41.96 6.77 49.29
CA ASP A 353 42.80 6.08 50.26
C ASP A 353 41.93 5.52 51.40
N PRO A 354 41.92 4.19 51.62
CA PRO A 354 41.14 3.57 52.69
C PRO A 354 41.62 3.96 54.09
N VAL A 355 42.76 4.64 54.20
CA VAL A 355 43.41 5.03 55.46
C VAL A 355 42.58 6.05 56.25
N MET A 356 41.72 6.85 55.62
CA MET A 356 40.91 7.84 56.37
C MET A 356 39.65 7.28 57.05
N LYS A 357 39.27 6.00 56.82
CA LYS A 357 38.06 5.43 57.44
C LYS A 357 38.28 4.65 58.75
N GLN A 358 39.53 4.42 59.16
CA GLN A 358 39.84 3.74 60.43
C GLN A 358 40.08 4.68 61.62
N GLY A 359 40.06 6.01 61.43
CA GLY A 359 40.34 6.98 62.50
C GLY A 359 39.16 7.41 63.38
N ASN A 360 37.95 6.89 63.16
CA ASN A 360 36.75 7.29 63.92
C ASN A 360 35.92 6.06 64.36
N ARG A 361 36.53 5.18 65.16
CA ARG A 361 35.80 4.28 66.05
C ARG A 361 36.35 4.33 67.45
#